data_AF-A0A523QF19-F1
#
_entry.id   AF-A0A523QF19-F1
#
_cell.length_a   1.000
_cell.length_b   1.000
_cell.length_c   1.000
_cell.angle_alpha   90.00
_cell.angle_beta   90.00
_cell.angle_gamma   90.00
#
_symmetry.space_group_name_H-M   'P 1'
#
loop_
_entity.id
_entity.type
_entity.pdbx_description
1 polymer ?
#
loop_
_entity_poly.entity_id
_entity_poly.type
_entity_poly.pdbx_seq_one_letter_code
_entity_poly.pdbx_strand_id
1 'polypeptide(L)'
;MEFGESVTLLEGLIISIVFIVALFLLSAIRILREYERAVKFRLGRFVGLKGPGLFFIVPGIDRLAKVDLRVITLDVPKQRIV
;
A
#
# COMPACT_ATOMS: atom_id res chain seq x y z
N MET A 1 38.82 -24.43 12.50
CA MET A 1 38.52 -23.21 11.71
C MET A 1 37.05 -23.14 11.27
N GLU A 2 36.22 -24.14 11.60
CA GLU A 2 34.83 -24.28 11.11
C GLU A 2 33.76 -23.47 11.89
N PHE A 3 34.06 -23.07 13.13
CA PHE A 3 33.10 -22.33 13.97
C PHE A 3 32.97 -20.84 13.61
N GLY A 4 33.97 -20.25 12.93
CA GLY A 4 33.93 -18.84 12.54
C GLY A 4 32.99 -18.59 11.36
N GLU A 5 32.92 -19.52 10.41
CA GLU A 5 32.08 -19.40 9.23
C GLU A 5 30.59 -19.55 9.55
N SER A 6 30.23 -20.39 10.52
CA SER A 6 28.83 -20.53 10.96
C SER A 6 28.30 -19.27 11.66
N VAL A 7 29.16 -18.52 12.36
CA VAL A 7 28.79 -17.26 13.04
C VAL A 7 28.60 -16.13 12.01
N THR A 8 29.46 -16.00 11.01
CA THR A 8 29.31 -14.97 9.96
C THR A 8 28.07 -15.18 9.09
N LEU A 9 27.69 -16.44 8.82
CA LEU A 9 26.44 -16.77 8.13
C LEU A 9 25.20 -16.41 8.98
N LEU A 10 25.27 -16.61 10.31
CA LEU A 10 24.18 -16.24 11.21
C LEU A 10 23.99 -14.72 11.29
N GLU A 11 25.09 -13.96 11.39
CA GLU A 11 25.05 -12.50 11.38
C GLU A 11 24.50 -11.97 10.04
N GLY A 12 24.95 -12.53 8.92
CA GLY A 12 24.41 -12.21 7.59
C GLY A 12 22.91 -12.50 7.46
N LEU A 13 22.45 -13.64 8.00
CA LEU A 13 21.03 -14.00 8.03
C LEU A 13 20.22 -12.99 8.85
N ILE A 14 20.67 -12.62 10.04
CA ILE A 14 19.99 -11.66 10.91
C ILE A 14 19.87 -10.30 10.21
N ILE A 15 20.95 -9.81 9.60
CA ILE A 15 20.95 -8.54 8.86
C ILE A 15 19.95 -8.60 7.70
N SER A 16 19.94 -9.70 6.94
CA SER A 16 19.01 -9.87 5.82
C SER A 16 17.54 -9.87 6.26
N ILE A 17 17.22 -10.52 7.38
CA ILE A 17 15.86 -10.56 7.94
C ILE A 17 15.44 -9.16 8.40
N VAL A 18 16.30 -8.45 9.12
CA VAL A 18 16.04 -7.08 9.57
C VAL A 18 15.79 -6.16 8.38
N PHE A 19 16.58 -6.30 7.32
CA PHE A 19 16.40 -5.51 6.10
C PHE A 19 15.05 -5.78 5.43
N ILE A 20 14.64 -7.05 5.32
CA ILE A 20 13.33 -7.43 4.75
C ILE A 20 12.18 -6.85 5.59
N VAL A 21 12.26 -6.95 6.92
CA VAL A 21 11.24 -6.41 7.82
C VAL A 21 11.16 -4.88 7.70
N ALA A 22 12.29 -4.20 7.61
CA ALA A 22 12.33 -2.75 7.40
C ALA A 22 11.65 -2.36 6.08
N LEU A 23 11.97 -3.04 4.96
CA LEU A 23 11.31 -2.79 3.68
C LEU A 23 9.79 -3.01 3.75
N PHE A 24 9.36 -4.04 4.47
CA PHE A 24 7.94 -4.33 4.67
C PHE A 24 7.22 -3.21 5.44
N LEU A 25 7.86 -2.69 6.50
CA LEU A 25 7.35 -1.56 7.29
C LEU A 25 7.28 -0.26 6.47
N LEU A 26 8.28 0.03 5.63
CA LEU A 26 8.23 1.20 4.75
C LEU A 26 7.12 1.09 3.71
N SER A 27 6.90 -0.11 3.15
CA SER A 27 5.84 -0.35 2.15
C SER A 27 4.42 -0.25 2.73
N ALA A 28 4.29 -0.41 4.05
CA ALA A 28 3.03 -0.26 4.77
C ALA A 28 2.54 1.19 4.87
N ILE A 29 3.44 2.17 4.74
CA ILE A 29 3.10 3.58 4.89
C ILE A 29 2.49 4.11 3.59
N ARG A 30 1.25 4.60 3.67
CA ARG A 30 0.58 5.27 2.55
C ARG A 30 0.09 6.64 2.99
N ILE A 31 0.23 7.59 2.07
CA ILE A 31 -0.21 8.98 2.24
C ILE A 31 -1.35 9.24 1.26
N LEU A 32 -2.47 9.70 1.78
CA LEU A 32 -3.61 10.22 1.03
C LEU A 32 -3.64 11.73 1.12
N ARG A 33 -3.97 12.38 0.01
CA ARG A 33 -4.23 13.82 -0.04
C ARG A 33 -5.62 14.12 0.53
N GLU A 34 -5.86 15.34 0.99
CA GLU A 34 -7.14 15.73 1.64
C GLU A 34 -8.40 15.52 0.79
N TYR A 35 -8.28 15.72 -0.52
CA TYR A 35 -9.35 15.49 -1.49
C TYR A 35 -9.45 14.04 -1.98
N GLU A 36 -8.56 13.15 -1.53
CA GLU A 36 -8.61 11.73 -1.83
C GLU A 36 -9.18 10.94 -0.65
N ARG A 37 -10.05 9.99 -0.94
CA ARG A 37 -10.50 8.99 0.04
C ARG A 37 -10.01 7.61 -0.37
N ALA A 38 -9.46 6.85 0.58
CA ALA A 38 -9.12 5.46 0.30
C ALA A 38 -10.25 4.52 0.69
N VAL A 39 -10.60 3.65 -0.24
CA VAL A 39 -11.45 2.50 -0.02
C VAL A 39 -10.53 1.32 0.31
N LYS A 40 -10.63 0.79 1.54
CA LYS A 40 -9.83 -0.35 1.96
C LYS A 40 -10.58 -1.66 1.72
N PHE A 41 -10.00 -2.51 0.90
CA PHE A 41 -10.45 -3.87 0.67
C PHE A 41 -9.48 -4.84 1.34
N ARG A 42 -10.01 -5.82 2.07
CA ARG A 42 -9.23 -6.91 2.67
C ARG A 42 -9.77 -8.22 2.13
N LEU A 43 -8.95 -8.98 1.42
CA LEU A 43 -9.32 -10.30 0.87
C LEU A 43 -10.68 -10.28 0.12
N GLY A 44 -10.92 -9.23 -0.66
CA GLY A 44 -12.17 -9.06 -1.41
C GLY A 44 -13.37 -8.51 -0.62
N ARG A 45 -13.23 -8.27 0.69
CA ARG A 45 -14.26 -7.63 1.52
C ARG A 45 -13.98 -6.16 1.74
N PHE A 46 -15.02 -5.34 1.65
CA PHE A 46 -14.97 -3.94 2.02
C PHE A 46 -14.84 -3.82 3.55
N VAL A 47 -13.78 -3.13 4.01
CA VAL A 47 -13.53 -2.93 5.44
C VAL A 47 -13.98 -1.55 5.88
N GLY A 48 -13.87 -0.56 5.00
CA GLY A 48 -14.24 0.81 5.33
C GLY A 48 -13.55 1.84 4.44
N LEU A 49 -14.02 3.08 4.57
CA LEU A 49 -13.40 4.25 4.00
C LEU A 49 -12.41 4.82 5.02
N LYS A 50 -11.16 5.03 4.62
CA LYS A 50 -10.20 5.80 5.41
C LYS A 50 -10.14 7.22 4.89
N GLY A 51 -10.19 8.16 5.83
CA GLY A 51 -10.00 9.58 5.58
C GLY A 51 -8.57 9.91 5.14
N PRO A 52 -8.35 11.16 4.73
CA PRO A 52 -7.04 11.64 4.28
C PRO A 52 -6.00 11.65 5.42
N GLY A 53 -4.72 11.67 5.05
CA GLY A 53 -3.59 11.67 6.00
C GLY A 53 -2.66 10.46 5.85
N LEU A 54 -1.78 10.29 6.85
CA LEU A 54 -0.85 9.17 6.95
C LEU A 54 -1.56 7.99 7.62
N PHE A 55 -1.59 6.84 6.96
CA PHE A 55 -2.16 5.63 7.53
C PHE A 55 -1.40 4.40 7.07
N PHE A 56 -1.42 3.38 7.93
CA PHE A 56 -0.76 2.11 7.69
C PHE A 56 -1.72 1.13 7.02
N ILE A 57 -1.20 0.42 6.02
CA ILE A 57 -1.83 -0.77 5.43
C ILE A 57 -0.91 -1.97 5.56
N VAL A 58 -1.49 -3.16 5.57
CA VAL A 58 -0.68 -4.38 5.51
C VAL A 58 -0.42 -4.68 4.02
N PRO A 59 0.81 -4.49 3.51
CA PRO A 59 1.12 -4.77 2.13
C PRO A 59 0.94 -6.28 1.87
N GLY A 60 0.31 -6.62 0.75
CA GLY A 60 0.01 -8.00 0.36
C GLY A 60 -1.42 -8.47 0.68
N ILE A 61 -2.02 -8.00 1.78
CA ILE A 61 -3.38 -8.42 2.19
C ILE A 61 -4.43 -7.35 1.89
N ASP A 62 -4.10 -6.10 2.22
CA ASP A 62 -5.01 -4.98 2.06
C ASP A 62 -4.80 -4.35 0.66
N ARG A 63 -5.86 -4.24 -0.14
CA ARG A 63 -5.90 -3.46 -1.38
C ARG A 63 -6.53 -2.10 -1.12
N LEU A 64 -5.90 -1.04 -1.58
CA LEU A 64 -6.44 0.31 -1.52
C LEU A 64 -6.85 0.77 -2.91
N ALA A 65 -8.07 1.31 -3.03
CA ALA A 65 -8.46 2.12 -4.17
C ALA A 65 -8.56 3.59 -3.72
N LYS A 66 -7.85 4.48 -4.40
CA LYS A 66 -7.96 5.92 -4.16
C LYS A 66 -9.11 6.46 -5.00
N VAL A 67 -10.02 7.20 -4.37
CA VAL A 67 -11.15 7.85 -5.03
C VAL A 67 -11.01 9.34 -4.79
N ASP A 68 -11.04 10.09 -5.88
CA ASP A 68 -11.07 11.56 -5.84
C ASP A 68 -12.50 12.01 -5.49
N LEU A 69 -12.62 12.92 -4.53
CA LEU A 69 -13.90 13.48 -4.12
C LEU A 69 -14.32 14.70 -4.96
N ARG A 70 -13.46 15.15 -5.89
CA ARG A 70 -13.75 16.29 -6.75
C ARG A 70 -14.77 15.96 -7.83
N VAL A 71 -15.63 16.93 -8.14
CA VAL A 71 -16.58 16.83 -9.24
C VAL A 71 -15.84 17.05 -10.57
N ILE A 72 -15.99 16.10 -11.49
CA ILE A 72 -15.50 16.24 -12.87
C ILE A 72 -16.69 16.52 -13.80
N THR A 73 -16.55 17.52 -14.67
CA THR A 73 -17.52 17.78 -15.72
C THR A 73 -17.13 16.96 -16.95
N LEU A 74 -17.98 16.00 -17.32
CA LEU A 74 -17.80 15.21 -18.54
C LEU A 74 -18.59 15.88 -19.67
N ASP A 75 -17.91 16.27 -20.75
CA ASP A 75 -18.58 16.72 -21.95
C ASP A 75 -19.09 15.50 -22.72
N VAL A 76 -20.40 15.39 -22.91
CA VAL A 76 -21.03 14.26 -23.59
C VAL A 76 -21.20 14.64 -25.06
N PRO A 77 -20.61 13.89 -26.01
CA PRO A 77 -20.74 14.20 -27.41
C PRO A 77 -22.21 14.13 -27.85
N LYS A 78 -22.66 15.12 -28.63
CA LYS A 78 -24.02 15.17 -29.17
C LYS A 78 -24.25 14.01 -30.14
N GLN A 79 -25.01 12.99 -29.73
CA GLN A 79 -25.39 11.87 -30.60
C GLN A 79 -26.32 12.38 -31.71
N ARG A 80 -25.95 12.13 -32.98
CA ARG A 80 -26.83 12.40 -34.13
C ARG A 80 -27.77 11.20 -34.30
N ILE A 81 -29.06 11.44 -34.18
CA ILE A 81 -30.09 10.44 -34.51
C ILE A 81 -30.25 10.47 -36.03
N VAL A 82 -30.17 9.31 -36.68
CA VAL A 82 -30.33 9.12 -38.13
C VAL A 82 -31.79 8.91 -38.50
#